data_AF-A0A0U3PLA7-F1
#
_entry.id   AF-A0A0U3PLA7-F1
#
_cell.length_a   1.000
_cell.length_b   1.000
_cell.length_c   1.000
_cell.angle_alpha   90.00
_cell.angle_beta   90.00
_cell.angle_gamma   90.00
#
_symmetry.space_group_name_H-M   'P 1'
#
loop_
_entity.id
_entity.type
_entity.pdbx_description
1 polymer ?
#
loop_
_entity_poly.entity_id
_entity_poly.type
_entity_poly.pdbx_seq_one_letter_code
_entity_poly.pdbx_strand_id
1 'polypeptide(L)'
;MIRFEVSYRQLSVFASSLSQPFNDWTDQHVAQGFAWRPGSVSFRTMSEVGTHIVDVEVVDRLNAVHPDTLRAIEVPFEVPPDGEIEIGSISETVPLTLPPDPSSCVASSCDQLVRTAIASG
;
A
#
# COMPACT_ATOMS: atom_id res chain seq x y z
N MET A 1 2.64 12.45 -4.57
CA MET A 1 2.60 11.77 -5.87
C MET A 1 3.94 11.14 -6.21
N ILE A 2 4.01 9.82 -6.09
CA ILE A 2 5.12 8.95 -6.49
C ILE A 2 4.71 8.27 -7.80
N ARG A 3 5.63 8.13 -8.74
CA ARG A 3 5.43 7.42 -10.01
C ARG A 3 6.36 6.23 -10.07
N PHE A 4 5.81 5.06 -10.37
CA PHE A 4 6.58 3.86 -10.64
C PHE A 4 5.80 2.90 -11.54
N GLU A 5 6.52 2.02 -12.19
CA GLU A 5 6.02 0.93 -13.02
C GLU A 5 5.53 -0.22 -12.13
N VAL A 6 4.24 -0.53 -12.24
CA VAL A 6 3.66 -1.72 -11.63
C VAL A 6 3.82 -2.89 -12.59
N SER A 7 4.23 -4.02 -12.06
CA SER A 7 4.27 -5.30 -12.77
C SER A 7 3.46 -6.35 -11.99
N TYR A 8 3.00 -7.39 -12.70
CA TYR A 8 2.30 -8.54 -12.11
C TYR A 8 1.06 -8.18 -11.26
N ARG A 9 0.37 -7.09 -11.61
CA ARG A 9 -0.78 -6.57 -10.84
C ARG A 9 -0.49 -6.31 -9.36
N GLN A 10 0.74 -6.03 -8.94
CA GLN A 10 1.06 -5.90 -7.52
C GLN A 10 1.67 -4.54 -7.17
N LEU A 11 1.04 -3.87 -6.21
CA LEU A 11 1.61 -2.75 -5.47
C LEU A 11 1.70 -3.14 -3.99
N SER A 12 2.88 -3.06 -3.41
CA SER A 12 3.15 -3.41 -2.01
C SER A 12 3.59 -2.22 -1.19
N VAL A 13 3.22 -2.24 0.08
CA VAL A 13 3.75 -1.37 1.15
C VAL A 13 4.35 -2.29 2.20
N PHE A 14 5.61 -2.08 2.57
CA PHE A 14 6.31 -2.97 3.48
C PHE A 14 7.40 -2.26 4.29
N ALA A 15 7.75 -2.79 5.45
CA ALA A 15 8.87 -2.28 6.25
C ALA A 15 10.20 -2.52 5.51
N SER A 16 11.06 -1.50 5.41
CA SER A 16 12.32 -1.56 4.64
C SER A 16 13.30 -2.62 5.16
N SER A 17 13.14 -3.04 6.42
CA SER A 17 13.97 -4.08 7.04
C SER A 17 13.61 -5.52 6.63
N LEU A 18 12.51 -5.73 5.88
CA LEU A 18 12.10 -7.07 5.47
C LEU A 18 12.99 -7.64 4.36
N SER A 19 13.58 -8.81 4.63
CA SER A 19 14.36 -9.57 3.63
C SER A 19 13.51 -10.19 2.52
N GLN A 20 12.21 -10.40 2.77
CA GLN A 20 11.24 -10.88 1.81
C GLN A 20 10.05 -9.92 1.81
N PRO A 21 10.00 -8.89 0.97
CA PRO A 21 8.99 -7.85 1.09
C PRO A 21 7.62 -8.26 0.52
N PHE A 22 7.58 -9.14 -0.48
CA PHE A 22 6.36 -9.50 -1.19
C PHE A 22 5.64 -10.69 -0.56
N ASN A 23 4.32 -10.58 -0.47
CA ASN A 23 3.47 -11.62 0.10
C ASN A 23 3.18 -12.74 -0.90
N ASP A 24 3.04 -13.96 -0.38
CA ASP A 24 2.48 -15.07 -1.14
C ASP A 24 0.97 -14.88 -1.33
N TRP A 25 0.52 -15.10 -2.57
CA TRP A 25 -0.89 -14.95 -2.94
C TRP A 25 -1.58 -16.31 -2.96
N THR A 26 -2.63 -16.44 -2.16
CA THR A 26 -3.59 -17.54 -2.26
C THR A 26 -4.74 -17.13 -3.16
N ASP A 27 -5.56 -18.08 -3.59
CA ASP A 27 -6.79 -17.79 -4.36
C ASP A 27 -7.73 -16.84 -3.61
N GLN A 28 -7.78 -16.95 -2.27
CA GLN A 28 -8.55 -16.03 -1.44
C GLN A 28 -7.98 -14.61 -1.48
N HIS A 29 -6.65 -14.45 -1.44
CA HIS A 29 -6.01 -13.14 -1.58
C HIS A 29 -6.32 -12.51 -2.94
N VAL A 30 -6.24 -13.31 -4.02
CA VAL A 30 -6.54 -12.85 -5.38
C VAL A 30 -8.00 -12.41 -5.52
N ALA A 31 -8.92 -13.14 -4.89
CA ALA A 31 -10.35 -12.85 -4.90
C ALA A 31 -10.70 -11.57 -4.12
N GLN A 32 -10.12 -11.37 -2.93
CA GLN A 32 -10.36 -10.17 -2.11
C GLN A 32 -9.56 -8.94 -2.59
N GLY A 33 -8.52 -9.14 -3.40
CA GLY A 33 -7.74 -8.07 -4.01
C GLY A 33 -6.57 -7.55 -3.17
N PHE A 34 -6.24 -8.22 -2.06
CA PHE A 34 -5.05 -7.92 -1.27
C PHE A 34 -4.51 -9.17 -0.56
N ALA A 35 -3.21 -9.16 -0.24
CA ALA A 35 -2.54 -10.12 0.63
C ALA A 35 -1.85 -9.35 1.75
N TRP A 36 -1.99 -9.80 3.00
CA TRP A 36 -1.48 -9.10 4.17
C TRP A 36 -0.74 -10.05 5.12
N ARG A 37 0.33 -9.55 5.73
CA ARG A 37 0.99 -10.12 6.90
C ARG A 37 1.69 -9.01 7.70
N PRO A 38 2.18 -9.29 8.92
CA PRO A 38 2.94 -8.29 9.69
C PRO A 38 4.09 -7.69 8.88
N GLY A 39 4.13 -6.36 8.81
CA GLY A 39 5.14 -5.58 8.10
C GLY A 39 5.02 -5.54 6.58
N SER A 40 4.02 -6.20 5.95
CA SER A 40 3.84 -6.13 4.50
C SER A 40 2.38 -6.33 4.06
N VAL A 41 1.92 -5.43 3.20
CA VAL A 41 0.68 -5.58 2.45
C VAL A 41 0.96 -5.48 0.95
N SER A 42 0.31 -6.32 0.16
CA SER A 42 0.25 -6.22 -1.29
C SER A 42 -1.18 -6.02 -1.74
N PHE A 43 -1.42 -5.02 -2.58
CA PHE A 43 -2.69 -4.73 -3.23
C PHE A 43 -2.64 -5.14 -4.68
N ARG A 44 -3.73 -5.76 -5.15
CA ARG A 44 -3.86 -6.15 -6.55
C ARG A 44 -4.31 -4.94 -7.36
N THR A 45 -3.55 -4.48 -8.35
CA THR A 45 -4.00 -3.40 -9.25
C THR A 45 -5.00 -3.90 -10.29
N MET A 46 -5.78 -2.99 -10.86
CA MET A 46 -6.74 -3.32 -11.93
C MET A 46 -6.01 -3.61 -13.25
N SER A 47 -5.02 -2.76 -13.56
CA SER A 47 -4.13 -2.92 -14.72
C SER A 47 -3.04 -3.95 -14.45
N GLU A 48 -2.69 -4.71 -15.49
CA GLU A 48 -1.70 -5.79 -15.41
C GLU A 48 -0.26 -5.31 -15.20
N VAL A 49 0.09 -4.29 -15.98
CA VAL A 49 1.39 -3.64 -16.03
C VAL A 49 1.18 -2.18 -16.40
N GLY A 50 2.11 -1.32 -16.03
CA GLY A 50 2.14 0.08 -16.47
C GLY A 50 2.51 1.06 -15.37
N THR A 51 2.71 2.30 -15.76
CA THR A 51 3.02 3.39 -14.83
C THR A 51 1.80 3.76 -13.99
N HIS A 52 1.96 3.73 -12.67
CA HIS A 52 0.94 4.15 -11.72
C HIS A 52 1.37 5.43 -10.99
N ILE A 53 0.39 6.21 -10.55
CA ILE A 53 0.59 7.39 -9.70
C ILE A 53 0.01 7.07 -8.33
N VAL A 54 0.83 7.21 -7.30
CA VAL A 54 0.49 6.90 -5.93
C VAL A 54 0.65 8.12 -5.04
N ASP A 55 -0.36 8.40 -4.24
CA ASP A 55 -0.36 9.42 -3.21
C ASP A 55 -0.37 8.79 -1.83
N VAL A 56 0.65 9.08 -1.05
CA VAL A 56 0.72 8.64 0.34
C VAL A 56 0.35 9.82 1.21
N GLU A 57 -0.66 9.64 2.05
CA GLU A 57 -1.18 10.62 3.01
C GLU A 57 -1.08 10.00 4.41
N VAL A 58 -0.48 10.71 5.36
CA VAL A 58 -0.56 10.38 6.79
C VAL A 58 -1.59 11.30 7.42
N VAL A 59 -2.64 10.73 8.01
CA VAL A 59 -3.83 11.41 8.50
C VAL A 59 -4.21 10.87 9.88
N ASP A 60 -4.86 11.64 10.74
CA ASP A 60 -5.40 11.08 12.00
C ASP A 60 -6.68 10.28 11.78
N ARG A 61 -7.46 10.66 10.76
CA ARG A 61 -8.72 10.01 10.43
C ARG A 61 -8.85 9.85 8.94
N LEU A 62 -9.33 8.68 8.52
CA LEU A 62 -9.70 8.47 7.13
C LEU A 62 -10.80 9.46 6.75
N ASN A 63 -10.52 10.24 5.71
CA ASN A 63 -11.52 11.08 5.07
C ASN A 63 -12.52 10.20 4.31
N ALA A 64 -13.65 10.79 3.91
CA ALA A 64 -14.59 10.11 3.02
C ALA A 64 -13.87 9.67 1.74
N VAL A 65 -14.13 8.42 1.33
CA VAL A 65 -13.63 7.87 0.06
C VAL A 65 -14.14 8.73 -1.10
N HIS A 66 -13.26 9.04 -2.05
CA HIS A 66 -13.62 9.85 -3.22
C HIS A 66 -14.74 9.16 -4.02
N PRO A 67 -15.74 9.88 -4.55
CA PRO A 67 -16.85 9.26 -5.28
C PRO A 67 -16.41 8.45 -6.51
N ASP A 68 -15.29 8.82 -7.13
CA ASP A 68 -14.72 8.12 -8.29
C ASP A 68 -13.81 6.93 -7.92
N THR A 69 -13.69 6.61 -6.63
CA THR A 69 -12.92 5.44 -6.17
C THR A 69 -13.59 4.15 -6.64
N LEU A 70 -12.90 3.39 -7.50
CA LEU A 70 -13.39 2.10 -7.99
C LEU A 70 -13.41 1.01 -6.91
N ARG A 71 -12.45 1.07 -5.98
CA ARG A 71 -12.31 0.11 -4.87
C ARG A 71 -11.54 0.77 -3.76
N ALA A 72 -12.01 0.64 -2.52
CA ALA A 72 -11.28 1.02 -1.31
C ALA A 72 -10.96 -0.24 -0.51
N ILE A 73 -9.70 -0.39 -0.07
CA ILE A 73 -9.25 -1.48 0.80
C ILE A 73 -8.58 -0.84 2.01
N GLU A 74 -9.00 -1.25 3.21
CA GLU A 74 -8.37 -0.87 4.47
C GLU A 74 -7.79 -2.13 5.11
N VAL A 75 -6.52 -2.07 5.49
CA VAL A 75 -5.85 -3.14 6.23
C VAL A 75 -5.06 -2.57 7.41
N PRO A 76 -4.92 -3.32 8.51
CA PRO A 76 -3.99 -2.94 9.57
C PRO A 76 -2.56 -2.92 9.02
N PHE A 77 -1.74 -1.93 9.39
CA PHE A 77 -0.32 -1.93 9.02
C PHE A 77 0.49 -1.21 10.10
N GLU A 78 1.28 -1.96 10.84
CA GLU A 78 2.14 -1.41 11.88
C GLU A 78 3.39 -0.79 11.25
N VAL A 79 3.59 0.51 11.48
CA VAL A 79 4.80 1.21 11.05
C VAL A 79 5.96 0.72 11.93
N PRO A 80 7.10 0.32 11.33
CA PRO A 80 8.22 -0.14 12.12
C PRO A 80 8.75 0.99 13.03
N PRO A 81 9.43 0.68 14.15
CA PRO A 81 9.86 1.71 15.11
C PRO A 81 10.82 2.77 14.55
N ASP A 82 11.53 2.45 13.47
CA ASP A 82 12.40 3.38 12.74
C ASP A 82 11.64 4.23 11.71
N GLY A 83 10.37 3.93 11.45
CA GLY A 83 9.51 4.62 10.49
C GLY A 83 9.79 4.25 9.03
N GLU A 84 10.75 3.37 8.76
CA GLU A 84 11.25 3.11 7.42
C GLU A 84 10.39 2.08 6.70
N ILE A 85 9.67 2.54 5.68
CA ILE A 85 8.87 1.69 4.81
C ILE A 85 9.28 1.90 3.35
N GLU A 86 8.82 1.01 2.49
CA GLU A 86 8.89 1.19 1.05
C GLU A 86 7.52 0.94 0.43
N ILE A 87 7.31 1.61 -0.69
CA ILE A 87 6.16 1.41 -1.56
C ILE A 87 6.62 1.10 -2.97
N GLY A 88 6.02 0.10 -3.62
CA GLY A 88 6.37 -0.19 -4.99
C GLY A 88 5.87 -1.52 -5.51
N SER A 89 6.46 -1.97 -6.61
CA SER A 89 6.18 -3.24 -7.25
C SER A 89 7.43 -4.12 -7.25
N ILE A 90 7.35 -5.27 -7.91
CA ILE A 90 8.48 -6.21 -8.02
C ILE A 90 9.65 -5.59 -8.80
N SER A 91 9.35 -4.68 -9.73
CA SER A 91 10.35 -4.01 -10.59
C SER A 91 11.10 -2.88 -9.90
N GLU A 92 10.45 -2.14 -9.00
CA GLU A 92 11.03 -0.99 -8.32
C GLU A 92 10.24 -0.61 -7.07
N THR A 93 10.94 -0.01 -6.10
CA THR A 93 10.38 0.47 -4.85
C THR A 93 10.93 1.84 -4.52
N VAL A 94 10.15 2.59 -3.75
CA VAL A 94 10.48 3.94 -3.30
C VAL A 94 10.47 3.93 -1.76
N PRO A 95 11.60 4.26 -1.11
CA PRO A 95 11.64 4.36 0.34
C PRO A 95 10.91 5.60 0.82
N LEU A 96 10.24 5.48 1.97
CA LEU A 96 9.54 6.54 2.67
C LEU A 96 9.79 6.40 4.18
N THR A 97 10.02 7.53 4.82
CA THR A 97 10.09 7.60 6.29
C THR A 97 8.76 8.13 6.80
N LEU A 98 8.10 7.34 7.64
CA LEU A 98 6.89 7.72 8.37
C LEU A 98 7.24 8.10 9.81
N PRO A 99 6.48 9.00 10.45
CA PRO A 99 6.62 9.20 11.88
C PRO A 99 6.31 7.89 12.63
N PRO A 100 7.08 7.54 13.67
CA PRO A 100 6.84 6.33 14.46
C PRO A 100 5.55 6.52 15.27
N ASP A 101 4.44 6.00 14.74
CA ASP A 101 3.14 5.96 15.41
C ASP A 101 2.56 4.53 15.34
N PRO A 102 2.39 3.85 16.50
CA PRO A 102 1.84 2.49 16.55
C PRO A 102 0.36 2.38 16.13
N SER A 103 -0.35 3.49 15.88
CA SER A 103 -1.77 3.51 15.52
C SER A 103 -2.08 3.50 14.01
N SER A 104 -1.07 3.39 13.15
CA SER A 104 -1.18 3.51 11.69
C SER A 104 -2.04 2.43 10.99
N CYS A 105 -2.89 2.82 10.02
CA CYS A 105 -3.63 1.89 9.13
C CYS A 105 -3.48 2.27 7.66
N VAL A 106 -3.12 1.34 6.76
CA VAL A 106 -2.92 1.62 5.31
C VAL A 106 -4.22 1.39 4.51
N ALA A 107 -4.72 2.45 3.88
CA ALA A 107 -5.80 2.38 2.89
C ALA A 107 -5.25 2.31 1.44
N SER A 108 -6.04 1.84 0.47
CA SER A 108 -5.71 1.93 -0.97
C SER A 108 -6.98 2.12 -1.81
N SER A 109 -6.93 3.03 -2.80
CA SER A 109 -8.03 3.33 -3.74
C SER A 109 -7.57 3.53 -5.19
N CYS A 110 -8.26 2.96 -6.19
CA CYS A 110 -7.73 2.75 -7.56
C CYS A 110 -7.82 3.88 -8.62
N ASP A 111 -6.83 3.82 -9.52
CA ASP A 111 -6.76 4.11 -10.99
C ASP A 111 -6.36 5.47 -11.59
N GLN A 112 -5.92 6.42 -10.78
CA GLN A 112 -4.88 7.41 -11.17
C GLN A 112 -4.31 8.19 -9.97
N LEU A 113 -4.77 7.83 -8.78
CA LEU A 113 -4.40 8.45 -7.52
C LEU A 113 -4.58 7.37 -6.43
N VAL A 114 -3.59 6.50 -6.26
CA VAL A 114 -3.62 5.55 -5.13
C VAL A 114 -3.47 6.36 -3.87
N ARG A 115 -4.57 6.76 -3.21
CA ARG A 115 -4.51 7.37 -1.89
C ARG A 115 -4.26 6.29 -0.86
N THR A 116 -3.01 6.16 -0.46
CA THR A 116 -2.64 5.46 0.76
C THR A 116 -2.82 6.40 1.93
N ALA A 117 -3.98 6.35 2.57
CA ALA A 117 -4.20 7.04 3.83
C ALA A 117 -3.67 6.16 4.97
N ILE A 118 -2.80 6.71 5.81
CA ILE A 118 -2.30 6.15 7.06
C ILE A 118 -3.07 6.84 8.18
N ALA A 119 -4.05 6.19 8.84
CA ALA A 119 -4.86 6.81 9.90
C ALA A 119 -4.22 6.70 11.31
N SER A 120 -4.17 7.76 12.12
CA SER A 120 -3.74 7.79 13.54
C SER A 120 -4.89 8.09 14.52
N GLY A 121 -5.31 7.06 15.27
CA GLY A 121 -6.27 7.17 16.39
C GLY A 121 -5.62 6.90 17.74
#